data_AF-A0A1Q7VHP7-F1
#
_entry.id   AF-A0A1Q7VHP7-F1
#
_cell.length_a   1.000
_cell.length_b   1.000
_cell.length_c   1.000
_cell.angle_alpha   90.00
_cell.angle_beta   90.00
_cell.angle_gamma   90.00
#
_symmetry.space_group_name_H-M   'P 1'
#
loop_
_entity.id
_entity.type
_entity.pdbx_description
1 polymer ?
#
loop_
_entity_poly.entity_id
_entity_poly.type
_entity_poly.pdbx_seq_one_letter_code
_entity_poly.pdbx_strand_id
1 'polypeptide(L)'
;MTSILTRRRTVIGLAVLTALLAGGAWWRAAWIANQLLRSWAAGIIAEKSGDVYRLDVGRIRFNFALRRIAVDSILLTTNRTLNTLQPRPLAVLRFAFRQCTISGVHLITLILNSGLIADSFGCRAVSVAVVVPPSIGLPDTLGQLHAAPRAFLTVQQSLRLPSFAPRVRIARSDFPHVSLDFRLQRARASAADTAVAARPLFSRTVELAAGNFVGHLDSATAVRVGALQASLTDSTLDARGIAFAPTVSDAAFGRSQRYRRGLIKTTVGRIAVQGIDVGAFVIGQGLRARRVELDSLRLDIMSDRRRASNPQRERRRTPQGWIANLGRTVSVDSVLIRHGEIVYRERRGDHDQAGVLTFARLGVVAVNVRHFIGRRTSSDSMSVSATAHLQNVGLLNVHFVVPLDAPRFDMSFRGTLGAMPAASFNVFIRETMPLRLTNGEVVGISFKANVTHGVANGSVTPRYNDLSVAVTRRGSTGMMGGGGILGGAARGIASLAGNWMKVRANNPNSEGAMPRSGTIRHTFTSDETLPAFLWASVRDGLLAVVRK
;
A
#
# COMPACT_ATOMS: atom_id res chain seq x y z
N MET A 1 -31.76 60.55 50.21
CA MET A 1 -30.76 60.56 49.11
C MET A 1 -29.49 59.73 49.42
N THR A 2 -29.16 59.43 50.68
CA THR A 2 -27.96 58.67 51.08
C THR A 2 -27.97 57.18 50.72
N SER A 3 -29.13 56.51 50.65
CA SER A 3 -29.25 55.07 50.34
C SER A 3 -28.98 54.69 48.86
N ILE A 4 -29.29 55.60 47.92
CA ILE A 4 -29.08 55.36 46.48
C ILE A 4 -27.59 55.47 46.10
N LEU A 5 -26.86 56.38 46.77
CA LEU A 5 -25.42 56.59 46.57
C LEU A 5 -24.57 55.42 47.10
N THR A 6 -24.93 54.84 48.25
CA THR A 6 -24.28 53.63 48.78
C THR A 6 -24.55 52.41 47.92
N ARG A 7 -25.79 52.23 47.41
CA ARG A 7 -26.14 51.14 46.49
C ARG A 7 -25.43 51.25 45.13
N ARG A 8 -25.22 52.46 44.62
CA ARG A 8 -24.42 52.69 43.40
C ARG A 8 -22.93 52.39 43.63
N ARG A 9 -22.36 52.78 44.77
CA ARG A 9 -20.96 52.50 45.11
C ARG A 9 -20.68 51.01 45.33
N THR A 10 -21.60 50.26 45.93
CA THR A 10 -21.46 48.80 46.06
C THR A 10 -21.62 48.08 44.74
N VAL A 11 -22.53 48.50 43.86
CA VAL A 11 -22.66 47.94 42.50
C VAL A 11 -21.42 48.23 41.65
N ILE A 12 -20.89 49.46 41.70
CA ILE A 12 -19.65 49.82 40.99
C ILE A 12 -18.45 49.07 41.57
N GLY A 13 -18.32 48.97 42.90
CA GLY A 13 -17.26 48.23 43.56
C GLY A 13 -17.30 46.73 43.22
N LEU A 14 -18.48 46.12 43.18
CA LEU A 14 -18.66 44.73 42.79
C LEU A 14 -18.33 44.51 41.30
N ALA A 15 -18.72 45.45 40.43
CA ALA A 15 -18.40 45.42 38.99
C ALA A 15 -16.88 45.55 38.73
N VAL A 16 -16.20 46.44 39.46
CA VAL A 16 -14.74 46.60 39.40
C VAL A 16 -14.05 45.35 39.93
N LEU A 17 -14.52 44.78 41.05
CA LEU A 17 -13.98 43.54 41.61
C LEU A 17 -14.16 42.36 40.65
N THR A 18 -15.35 42.22 40.03
CA THR A 18 -15.58 41.16 39.02
C THR A 18 -14.74 41.38 37.77
N ALA A 19 -14.54 42.62 37.31
CA ALA A 19 -13.65 42.93 36.20
C ALA A 19 -12.19 42.61 36.52
N LEU A 20 -11.72 42.91 37.73
CA LEU A 20 -10.37 42.57 38.20
C LEU A 20 -10.17 41.06 38.35
N LEU A 21 -11.15 40.35 38.92
CA LEU A 21 -11.13 38.90 39.02
C LEU A 21 -11.18 38.24 37.64
N ALA A 22 -12.00 38.74 36.71
CA ALA A 22 -12.06 38.26 35.34
C ALA A 22 -10.77 38.56 34.56
N GLY A 23 -10.18 39.74 34.75
CA GLY A 23 -8.89 40.12 34.17
C GLY A 23 -7.73 39.28 34.70
N GLY A 24 -7.68 39.06 36.01
CA GLY A 24 -6.71 38.17 36.66
C GLY A 24 -6.86 36.71 36.24
N ALA A 25 -8.10 36.21 36.16
CA ALA A 25 -8.42 34.89 35.65
C ALA A 25 -8.00 34.73 34.17
N TRP A 26 -8.27 35.74 33.33
CA TRP A 26 -7.87 35.76 31.93
C TRP A 26 -6.34 35.75 31.78
N TRP A 27 -5.63 36.63 32.50
CA TRP A 27 -4.17 36.69 32.49
C TRP A 27 -3.55 35.37 32.94
N ARG A 28 -4.08 34.77 34.01
CA ARG A 28 -3.62 33.48 34.52
C ARG A 28 -3.83 32.36 33.51
N ALA A 29 -5.00 32.26 32.90
CA ALA A 29 -5.31 31.26 31.88
C ALA A 29 -4.42 31.40 30.64
N ALA A 30 -4.19 32.64 30.18
CA ALA A 30 -3.31 32.94 29.06
C ALA A 30 -1.84 32.56 29.37
N TRP A 31 -1.38 32.85 30.59
CA TRP A 31 -0.04 32.47 31.04
C TRP A 31 0.15 30.94 31.07
N ILE A 32 -0.82 30.18 31.60
CA ILE A 32 -0.75 28.71 31.65
C ILE A 32 -0.72 28.13 30.24
N ALA A 33 -1.60 28.59 29.35
CA ALA A 33 -1.63 28.12 27.96
C ALA A 33 -0.30 28.41 27.24
N ASN A 34 0.27 29.59 27.47
CA ASN A 34 1.55 29.98 26.89
C ASN A 34 2.70 29.11 27.42
N GLN A 35 2.79 28.88 28.73
CA GLN A 35 3.83 28.02 29.31
C GLN A 35 3.69 26.57 28.86
N LEU A 36 2.47 26.01 28.85
CA LEU A 36 2.26 24.64 28.41
C LEU A 36 2.71 24.42 26.96
N LEU A 37 2.36 25.34 26.06
CA LEU A 37 2.56 25.19 24.62
C LEU A 37 3.98 25.61 24.17
N ARG A 38 4.54 26.70 24.73
CA ARG A 38 5.84 27.22 24.28
C ARG A 38 7.03 26.64 25.02
N SER A 39 6.97 26.52 26.34
CA SER A 39 8.15 26.11 27.12
C SER A 39 8.14 24.62 27.36
N TRP A 40 7.06 24.09 27.94
CA TRP A 40 7.01 22.68 28.31
C TRP A 40 6.99 21.75 27.08
N ALA A 41 6.07 21.96 26.14
CA ALA A 41 5.96 21.08 24.97
C ALA A 41 7.21 21.13 24.08
N ALA A 42 7.78 22.32 23.86
CA ALA A 42 8.99 22.47 23.07
C ALA A 42 10.22 21.87 23.77
N GLY A 43 10.39 22.13 25.06
CA GLY A 43 11.49 21.60 25.86
C GLY A 43 11.48 20.08 25.91
N ILE A 44 10.33 19.47 26.13
CA ILE A 44 10.22 18.01 26.20
C ILE A 44 10.47 17.33 24.84
N ILE A 45 9.99 17.91 23.74
CA ILE A 45 10.27 17.38 22.39
C ILE A 45 11.77 17.45 22.08
N ALA A 46 12.42 18.56 22.44
CA ALA A 46 13.86 18.73 22.28
C ALA A 46 14.63 17.70 23.13
N GLU A 47 14.34 17.63 24.43
CA GLU A 47 14.99 16.70 25.37
C GLU A 47 14.85 15.24 24.92
N LYS A 48 13.63 14.80 24.59
CA LYS A 48 13.36 13.40 24.23
C LYS A 48 13.93 13.01 22.86
N SER A 49 14.22 13.99 22.00
CA SER A 49 14.85 13.76 20.70
C SER A 49 16.37 13.99 20.71
N GLY A 50 16.96 14.38 21.84
CA GLY A 50 18.36 14.80 21.90
C GLY A 50 18.63 16.05 21.05
N ASP A 51 17.73 17.03 21.13
CA ASP A 51 17.71 18.30 20.40
C ASP A 51 17.58 18.22 18.88
N VAL A 52 17.33 17.03 18.35
CA VAL A 52 17.17 16.81 16.91
C VAL A 52 15.86 17.41 16.40
N TYR A 53 14.77 17.36 17.17
CA TYR A 53 13.51 17.98 16.80
C TYR A 53 13.30 19.27 17.57
N ARG A 54 12.96 20.34 16.84
CA ARG A 54 12.59 21.63 17.41
C ARG A 54 11.14 21.95 17.12
N LEU A 55 10.41 22.29 18.17
CA LEU A 55 9.05 22.80 18.09
C LEU A 55 9.07 24.31 18.27
N ASP A 56 8.52 25.03 17.29
CA ASP A 56 8.26 26.46 17.36
C ASP A 56 6.75 26.69 17.36
N VAL A 57 6.27 27.52 18.30
CA VAL A 57 4.87 27.84 18.47
C VAL A 57 4.69 29.33 18.27
N GLY A 58 3.88 29.68 17.28
CA GLY A 58 3.52 31.04 16.90
C GLY A 58 2.66 31.74 17.95
N ARG A 59 2.05 32.87 17.58
CA ARG A 59 1.28 33.68 18.52
C ARG A 59 0.09 32.88 19.07
N ILE A 60 -0.08 32.94 20.39
CA ILE A 60 -1.18 32.30 21.13
C ILE A 60 -2.15 33.39 21.57
N ARG A 61 -3.43 33.22 21.28
CA ARG A 61 -4.50 34.13 21.67
C ARG A 61 -5.53 33.40 22.50
N PHE A 62 -5.83 33.92 23.68
CA PHE A 62 -6.84 33.34 24.57
C PHE A 62 -8.12 34.15 24.54
N ASN A 63 -9.24 33.50 24.22
CA ASN A 63 -10.57 34.08 24.29
C ASN A 63 -11.38 33.40 25.40
N PHE A 64 -11.55 34.11 26.52
CA PHE A 64 -12.23 33.59 27.71
C PHE A 64 -13.73 33.42 27.48
N ALA A 65 -14.40 34.37 26.85
CA ALA A 65 -15.84 34.32 26.57
C ALA A 65 -16.21 33.13 25.67
N LEU A 66 -15.39 32.86 24.64
CA LEU A 66 -15.58 31.73 23.73
C LEU A 66 -14.92 30.44 24.23
N ARG A 67 -14.30 30.45 25.43
CA ARG A 67 -13.55 29.31 25.99
C ARG A 67 -12.59 28.67 24.98
N ARG A 68 -11.80 29.50 24.31
CA ARG A 68 -10.98 29.12 23.15
C ARG A 68 -9.54 29.61 23.26
N ILE A 69 -8.59 28.74 22.91
CA ILE A 69 -7.18 29.10 22.66
C ILE A 69 -6.96 28.99 21.16
N ALA A 70 -6.51 30.08 20.52
CA ALA A 70 -6.09 30.08 19.12
C ALA A 70 -4.56 30.16 19.03
N VAL A 71 -3.97 29.38 18.13
CA VAL A 71 -2.53 29.33 17.86
C VAL A 71 -2.32 29.53 16.37
N ASP A 72 -1.62 30.60 15.99
CA ASP A 72 -1.47 30.97 14.58
C ASP A 72 -0.70 29.92 13.78
N SER A 73 0.39 29.39 14.35
CA SER A 73 1.19 28.33 13.73
C SER A 73 1.89 27.45 14.76
N ILE A 74 2.07 26.17 14.44
CA ILE A 74 2.93 25.23 15.17
C ILE A 74 3.84 24.59 14.14
N LEU A 75 5.15 24.70 14.31
CA LEU A 75 6.15 24.19 13.38
C LEU A 75 7.07 23.21 14.10
N LEU A 76 7.12 21.96 13.63
CA LEU A 76 8.13 20.99 14.04
C LEU A 76 9.13 20.79 12.91
N THR A 77 10.41 21.05 13.18
CA THR A 77 11.50 20.86 12.21
C THR A 77 12.61 20.00 12.78
N THR A 78 13.22 19.17 11.93
CA THR A 78 14.45 18.46 12.25
C THR A 78 15.69 19.33 12.02
N ASN A 79 16.53 19.44 13.04
CA ASN A 79 17.87 19.97 12.91
C ASN A 79 18.76 18.94 12.19
N ARG A 80 19.00 19.15 10.90
CA ARG A 80 19.71 18.19 10.04
C ARG A 80 21.14 17.94 10.49
N THR A 81 21.86 18.96 10.98
CA THR A 81 23.27 18.83 11.36
C THR A 81 23.42 17.94 12.60
N LEU A 82 22.60 18.15 13.63
CA LEU A 82 22.57 17.27 14.80
C LEU A 82 22.11 15.85 14.44
N ASN A 83 21.11 15.74 13.55
CA ASN A 83 20.59 14.44 13.15
C ASN A 83 21.62 13.59 12.39
N THR A 84 22.46 14.22 11.56
CA THR A 84 23.54 13.52 10.84
C THR A 84 24.67 13.03 11.74
N LEU A 85 24.84 13.64 12.92
CA LEU A 85 25.86 13.26 13.90
C LEU A 85 25.39 12.09 14.80
N GLN A 86 24.11 11.72 14.76
CA GLN A 86 23.62 10.61 15.56
C GLN A 86 24.04 9.24 14.97
N PRO A 87 24.41 8.26 15.82
CA PRO A 87 24.76 6.91 15.38
C PRO A 87 23.65 6.23 14.55
N ARG A 88 22.38 6.58 14.82
CA ARG A 88 21.21 6.20 14.01
C ARG A 88 20.37 7.45 13.75
N PRO A 89 20.50 8.09 12.57
CA PRO A 89 19.76 9.30 12.23
C PRO A 89 18.24 9.06 12.32
N LEU A 90 17.53 9.99 12.95
CA LEU A 90 16.07 9.99 13.02
C LEU A 90 15.46 10.44 11.68
N ALA A 91 14.16 10.23 11.49
CA ALA A 91 13.46 10.72 10.30
C ALA A 91 13.53 12.26 10.22
N VAL A 92 13.76 12.82 9.03
CA VAL A 92 13.70 14.26 8.83
C VAL A 92 12.23 14.66 8.71
N LEU A 93 11.73 15.36 9.72
CA LEU A 93 10.36 15.80 9.87
C LEU A 93 10.24 17.30 9.61
N ARG A 94 9.20 17.68 8.87
CA ARG A 94 8.70 19.04 8.78
C ARG A 94 7.18 19.02 8.93
N PHE A 95 6.69 19.25 10.13
CA PHE A 95 5.27 19.44 10.38
C PHE A 95 4.98 20.92 10.51
N ALA A 96 3.99 21.43 9.79
CA ALA A 96 3.49 22.79 9.98
C ALA A 96 1.98 22.76 10.11
N PHE A 97 1.49 23.20 11.27
CA PHE A 97 0.08 23.38 11.55
C PHE A 97 -0.22 24.87 11.48
N ARG A 98 -1.32 25.26 10.84
CA ARG A 98 -1.72 26.65 10.67
C ARG A 98 -3.14 26.85 11.19
N GLN A 99 -3.36 27.98 11.86
CA GLN A 99 -4.66 28.38 12.40
C GLN A 99 -5.27 27.27 13.27
N CYS A 100 -4.58 26.90 14.34
CA CYS A 100 -5.03 25.90 15.28
C CYS A 100 -5.92 26.52 16.34
N THR A 101 -6.92 25.76 16.78
CA THR A 101 -7.86 26.16 17.83
C THR A 101 -8.09 25.01 18.80
N ILE A 102 -8.02 25.31 20.10
CA ILE A 102 -8.51 24.47 21.19
C ILE A 102 -9.80 25.11 21.67
N SER A 103 -10.94 24.42 21.54
CA SER A 103 -12.26 24.96 21.88
C SER A 103 -12.90 24.19 23.05
N GLY A 104 -13.77 24.86 23.79
CA GLY A 104 -14.47 24.26 24.95
C GLY A 104 -13.58 24.14 26.19
N VAL A 105 -12.55 24.99 26.31
CA VAL A 105 -11.60 24.95 27.43
C VAL A 105 -12.33 25.12 28.75
N HIS A 106 -12.09 24.21 29.69
CA HIS A 106 -12.68 24.24 31.02
C HIS A 106 -11.88 25.21 31.90
N LEU A 107 -12.38 26.45 32.01
CA LEU A 107 -11.63 27.60 32.53
C LEU A 107 -11.20 27.41 33.99
N ILE A 108 -12.10 26.93 34.84
CA ILE A 108 -11.85 26.76 36.28
C ILE A 108 -10.71 25.77 36.51
N THR A 109 -10.72 24.63 35.82
CA THR A 109 -9.67 23.60 35.95
C THR A 109 -8.32 24.09 35.42
N LEU A 110 -8.33 24.95 34.39
CA LEU A 110 -7.11 25.54 33.86
C LEU A 110 -6.51 26.53 34.88
N ILE A 111 -7.30 27.46 35.41
CA ILE A 111 -6.84 28.52 36.32
C ILE A 111 -6.39 27.96 37.67
N LEU A 112 -7.03 26.91 38.18
CA LEU A 112 -6.70 26.24 39.44
C LEU A 112 -5.56 25.21 39.32
N ASN A 113 -4.70 25.30 38.28
CA ASN A 113 -3.58 24.39 38.04
C ASN A 113 -3.97 22.89 37.99
N SER A 114 -5.25 22.58 37.76
CA SER A 114 -5.75 21.21 37.78
C SER A 114 -5.62 20.51 36.42
N GLY A 115 -5.29 21.27 35.37
CA GLY A 115 -4.99 20.74 34.03
C GLY A 115 -5.69 21.47 32.88
N LEU A 116 -5.28 21.14 31.66
CA LEU A 116 -5.94 21.58 30.42
C LEU A 116 -6.98 20.53 30.01
N ILE A 117 -8.26 20.88 30.17
CA ILE A 117 -9.38 20.07 29.68
C ILE A 117 -10.12 20.86 28.60
N ALA A 118 -10.32 20.26 27.44
CA ALA A 118 -11.00 20.89 26.31
C ALA A 118 -11.89 19.90 25.55
N ASP A 119 -12.89 20.44 24.86
CA ASP A 119 -13.82 19.64 24.06
C ASP A 119 -13.21 19.26 22.71
N SER A 120 -12.49 20.19 22.07
CA SER A 120 -11.85 19.91 20.79
C SER A 120 -10.52 20.61 20.58
N PHE A 121 -9.68 19.99 19.74
CA PHE A 121 -8.50 20.59 19.15
C PHE A 121 -8.53 20.36 17.63
N GLY A 122 -8.18 21.37 16.85
CA GLY A 122 -8.06 21.20 15.41
C GLY A 122 -7.32 22.34 14.75
N CYS A 123 -6.82 22.11 13.53
CA CYS A 123 -6.10 23.10 12.75
C CYS A 123 -6.69 23.19 11.36
N ARG A 124 -6.83 24.41 10.83
CA ARG A 124 -7.39 24.59 9.48
C ARG A 124 -6.55 23.91 8.41
N ALA A 125 -5.23 23.96 8.54
CA ALA A 125 -4.33 23.30 7.60
C ALA A 125 -3.15 22.67 8.34
N VAL A 126 -2.80 21.45 7.93
CA VAL A 126 -1.64 20.72 8.40
C VAL A 126 -0.82 20.30 7.19
N SER A 127 0.48 20.56 7.20
CA SER A 127 1.41 20.05 6.21
C SER A 127 2.47 19.21 6.88
N VAL A 128 2.65 17.99 6.41
CA VAL A 128 3.59 17.02 6.92
C VAL A 128 4.53 16.62 5.79
N ALA A 129 5.82 16.88 5.95
CA ALA A 129 6.84 16.31 5.09
C ALA A 129 7.74 15.39 5.91
N VAL A 130 7.92 14.15 5.45
CA VAL A 130 8.77 13.15 6.11
C VAL A 130 9.75 12.58 5.09
N VAL A 131 11.04 12.66 5.41
CA VAL A 131 12.12 11.99 4.67
C VAL A 131 12.78 11.00 5.61
N VAL A 132 12.66 9.72 5.29
CA VAL A 132 13.28 8.65 6.08
C VAL A 132 14.69 8.40 5.54
N PRO A 133 15.75 8.58 6.36
CA PRO A 133 17.11 8.30 5.91
C PRO A 133 17.31 6.79 5.67
N PRO A 134 18.19 6.39 4.74
CA PRO A 134 18.55 5.00 4.54
C PRO A 134 19.22 4.44 5.80
N SER A 135 18.78 3.27 6.24
CA SER A 135 19.40 2.49 7.31
C SER A 135 20.79 2.02 6.87
N ILE A 136 21.85 2.60 7.41
CA ILE A 136 23.22 2.09 7.23
C ILE A 136 23.33 0.83 8.08
N GLY A 137 23.40 -0.33 7.42
CA GLY A 137 23.62 -1.60 8.10
C GLY A 137 25.06 -1.68 8.59
N LEU A 138 25.25 -1.58 9.90
CA LEU A 138 26.44 -2.13 10.55
C LEU A 138 26.26 -3.66 10.63
N PRO A 139 27.29 -4.47 10.33
CA PRO A 139 27.22 -5.91 10.52
C PRO A 139 27.05 -6.23 12.01
N ASP A 140 26.05 -7.03 12.34
CA ASP A 140 25.79 -7.55 13.69
C ASP A 140 26.92 -8.54 14.07
N THR A 141 28.00 -8.01 14.63
CA THR A 141 28.92 -8.78 15.47
C THR A 141 28.76 -8.28 16.90
N LEU A 142 28.38 -9.21 17.78
CA LEU A 142 28.08 -9.07 19.22
C LEU A 142 26.59 -8.80 19.52
N GLY A 143 25.91 -9.86 19.97
CA GLY A 143 24.53 -9.86 20.44
C GLY A 143 24.32 -9.06 21.72
N GLN A 144 24.47 -7.75 21.65
CA GLN A 144 23.92 -6.85 22.64
C GLN A 144 22.47 -6.52 22.25
N LEU A 145 21.53 -6.85 23.13
CA LEU A 145 20.13 -6.41 23.09
C LEU A 145 20.09 -4.88 23.06
N HIS A 146 20.12 -4.30 21.87
CA HIS A 146 20.09 -2.85 21.70
C HIS A 146 18.66 -2.34 21.54
N ALA A 147 18.29 -1.40 22.40
CA ALA A 147 16.96 -0.83 22.52
C ALA A 147 16.43 -0.29 21.19
N ALA A 148 15.16 -0.61 20.92
CA ALA A 148 14.38 -0.16 19.78
C ALA A 148 14.39 1.38 19.62
N PRO A 149 14.27 1.91 18.39
CA PRO A 149 13.98 3.33 18.20
C PRO A 149 12.69 3.69 18.96
N ARG A 150 12.80 4.60 19.93
CA ARG A 150 11.68 5.08 20.74
C ARG A 150 10.71 5.82 19.81
N ALA A 151 9.54 5.25 19.57
CA ALA A 151 8.52 5.89 18.75
C ALA A 151 8.01 7.16 19.44
N PHE A 152 7.52 8.13 18.66
CA PHE A 152 6.87 9.35 19.16
C PHE A 152 5.73 9.06 20.15
N LEU A 153 5.04 7.92 19.98
CA LEU A 153 3.99 7.44 20.87
C LEU A 153 4.53 6.87 22.20
N THR A 154 5.73 6.28 22.19
CA THR A 154 6.45 5.87 23.42
C THR A 154 6.95 7.08 24.20
N VAL A 155 7.30 8.17 23.51
CA VAL A 155 7.63 9.46 24.16
C VAL A 155 6.46 9.94 25.00
N GLN A 156 5.22 9.87 24.50
CA GLN A 156 4.01 10.27 25.22
C GLN A 156 3.79 9.55 26.55
N GLN A 157 4.04 8.24 26.58
CA GLN A 157 3.87 7.43 27.81
C GLN A 157 4.91 7.77 28.88
N SER A 158 6.01 8.42 28.51
CA SER A 158 7.08 8.87 29.41
C SER A 158 7.02 10.37 29.76
N LEU A 159 5.96 11.07 29.35
CA LEU A 159 5.76 12.50 29.63
C LEU A 159 5.31 12.70 31.08
N ARG A 160 6.20 13.26 31.92
CA ARG A 160 5.77 13.85 33.19
C ARG A 160 5.17 15.23 32.89
N LEU A 161 3.86 15.34 33.07
CA LEU A 161 3.15 16.61 32.94
C LEU A 161 3.62 17.59 34.04
N PRO A 162 3.66 18.90 33.76
CA PRO A 162 4.14 19.88 34.73
C PRO A 162 3.11 20.04 35.85
N SER A 163 3.57 20.44 37.05
CA SER A 163 2.73 20.57 38.25
C SER A 163 1.57 21.56 38.08
N PHE A 164 1.70 22.56 37.21
CA PHE A 164 0.65 23.53 36.90
C PHE A 164 -0.38 23.03 35.86
N ALA A 165 -0.12 21.90 35.21
CA ALA A 165 -1.05 21.24 34.31
C ALA A 165 -0.88 19.71 34.38
N PRO A 166 -1.17 19.09 35.54
CA PRO A 166 -0.89 17.69 35.80
C PRO A 166 -1.78 16.74 34.99
N ARG A 167 -2.78 17.28 34.29
CA ARG A 167 -3.72 16.57 33.43
C ARG A 167 -3.92 17.36 32.13
N VAL A 168 -3.82 16.68 30.99
CA VAL A 168 -4.24 17.22 29.69
C VAL A 168 -5.27 16.25 29.13
N ARG A 169 -6.45 16.74 28.72
CA ARG A 169 -7.51 15.93 28.11
C ARG A 169 -8.23 16.71 27.02
N ILE A 170 -8.26 16.14 25.83
CA ILE A 170 -9.00 16.69 24.68
C ILE A 170 -10.06 15.65 24.28
N ALA A 171 -11.33 16.03 24.12
CA ALA A 171 -12.35 15.04 23.78
C ALA A 171 -12.24 14.60 22.30
N ARG A 172 -12.02 15.54 21.38
CA ARG A 172 -11.91 15.30 19.93
C ARG A 172 -10.75 16.06 19.29
N SER A 173 -9.99 15.40 18.42
CA SER A 173 -9.02 16.07 17.54
C SER A 173 -9.48 16.00 16.07
N ASP A 174 -9.49 17.13 15.35
CA ASP A 174 -9.98 17.25 13.96
C ASP A 174 -8.99 18.01 13.06
N PHE A 175 -8.62 17.42 11.94
CA PHE A 175 -7.70 17.99 10.94
C PHE A 175 -8.31 17.84 9.54
N PRO A 176 -9.10 18.81 9.05
CA PRO A 176 -9.84 18.69 7.79
C PRO A 176 -8.97 18.75 6.54
N HIS A 177 -7.81 19.41 6.62
CA HIS A 177 -6.89 19.57 5.50
C HIS A 177 -5.47 19.18 5.91
N VAL A 178 -5.11 17.92 5.66
CA VAL A 178 -3.76 17.41 5.85
C VAL A 178 -3.10 17.18 4.48
N SER A 179 -2.01 17.90 4.22
CA SER A 179 -1.11 17.63 3.09
C SER A 179 0.05 16.78 3.58
N LEU A 180 0.30 15.65 2.93
CA LEU A 180 1.37 14.72 3.27
C LEU A 180 2.33 14.63 2.08
N ASP A 181 3.61 14.93 2.28
CA ASP A 181 4.70 14.68 1.32
C ASP A 181 5.64 13.65 1.91
N PHE A 182 5.56 12.41 1.42
CA PHE A 182 6.42 11.31 1.84
C PHE A 182 7.43 11.00 0.76
N ARG A 183 8.72 11.18 1.07
CA ARG A 183 9.81 10.72 0.21
C ARG A 183 10.45 9.50 0.85
N LEU A 184 10.01 8.33 0.39
CA LEU A 184 10.57 7.05 0.80
C LEU A 184 11.85 6.78 0.00
N GLN A 185 13.00 6.88 0.65
CA GLN A 185 14.24 6.29 0.13
C GLN A 185 14.27 4.82 0.57
N ARG A 186 14.81 3.91 -0.26
CA ARG A 186 14.90 2.48 0.06
C ARG A 186 15.67 2.30 1.38
N ALA A 187 14.96 2.06 2.47
CA ALA A 187 15.52 1.86 3.80
C ALA A 187 15.04 0.51 4.37
N ARG A 188 15.97 -0.25 4.97
CA ARG A 188 15.71 -1.47 5.73
C ARG A 188 15.62 -1.10 7.22
N ALA A 189 14.43 -0.83 7.76
CA ALA A 189 14.34 -0.73 9.23
C ALA A 189 14.07 -2.11 9.82
N SER A 190 14.80 -2.48 10.87
CA SER A 190 14.38 -3.56 11.75
C SER A 190 13.33 -3.01 12.72
N ALA A 191 12.22 -3.73 12.86
CA ALA A 191 11.17 -3.42 13.81
C ALA A 191 11.40 -4.29 15.05
N ALA A 192 11.51 -3.66 16.21
CA ALA A 192 11.33 -4.34 17.49
C ALA A 192 9.87 -4.23 17.89
N ASP A 193 9.32 -5.35 18.38
CA ASP A 193 7.93 -5.49 18.75
C ASP A 193 7.62 -4.75 20.05
N THR A 194 6.97 -3.59 19.95
CA THR A 194 6.30 -2.93 21.10
C THR A 194 5.06 -2.22 20.60
N ALA A 195 3.95 -2.96 20.53
CA ALA A 195 2.62 -2.39 20.36
C ALA A 195 2.05 -2.11 21.75
N VAL A 196 2.14 -0.86 22.20
CA VAL A 196 1.24 -0.33 23.21
C VAL A 196 0.47 0.79 22.55
N ALA A 197 -0.86 0.65 22.49
CA ALA A 197 -1.77 1.67 22.00
C ALA A 197 -1.70 2.90 22.93
N ALA A 198 -0.72 3.79 22.71
CA ALA A 198 -0.67 5.09 23.34
C ALA A 198 -1.77 5.96 22.73
N ARG A 199 -2.56 6.64 23.56
CA ARG A 199 -3.56 7.62 23.11
C ARG A 199 -2.84 8.89 22.63
N PRO A 200 -2.79 9.18 21.32
CA PRO A 200 -2.08 10.35 20.83
C PRO A 200 -2.75 11.62 21.37
N LEU A 201 -1.94 12.59 21.80
CA LEU A 201 -2.39 13.92 22.21
C LEU A 201 -3.37 13.92 23.39
N PHE A 202 -3.33 12.90 24.26
CA PHE A 202 -4.26 12.74 25.39
C PHE A 202 -5.76 12.80 24.99
N SER A 203 -6.06 12.41 23.74
CA SER A 203 -7.39 12.51 23.17
C SER A 203 -8.22 11.23 23.39
N ARG A 204 -9.54 11.37 23.56
CA ARG A 204 -10.47 10.21 23.55
C ARG A 204 -10.73 9.71 22.12
N THR A 205 -10.87 10.64 21.18
CA THR A 205 -11.09 10.38 19.76
C THR A 205 -10.08 11.12 18.91
N VAL A 206 -9.53 10.44 17.92
CA VAL A 206 -8.62 11.02 16.92
C VAL A 206 -9.09 10.59 15.55
N GLU A 207 -9.65 11.55 14.82
CA GLU A 207 -10.05 11.43 13.43
C GLU A 207 -9.04 12.17 12.56
N LEU A 208 -8.53 11.50 11.54
CA LEU A 208 -7.61 12.07 10.57
C LEU A 208 -8.30 12.08 9.22
N ALA A 209 -8.40 13.25 8.60
CA ALA A 209 -8.93 13.40 7.25
C ALA A 209 -7.92 14.11 6.35
N ALA A 210 -7.69 13.55 5.16
CA ALA A 210 -6.86 14.16 4.14
C ALA A 210 -7.55 14.04 2.79
N GLY A 211 -7.47 15.09 1.97
CA GLY A 211 -7.98 15.10 0.61
C GLY A 211 -6.85 15.32 -0.39
N ASN A 212 -6.99 14.80 -1.59
CA ASN A 212 -6.11 15.04 -2.73
C ASN A 212 -4.62 14.79 -2.43
N PHE A 213 -4.33 13.67 -1.77
CA PHE A 213 -2.96 13.27 -1.49
C PHE A 213 -2.26 12.84 -2.79
N VAL A 214 -1.02 13.30 -2.98
CA VAL A 214 -0.13 12.88 -4.06
C VAL A 214 1.22 12.51 -3.48
N GLY A 215 1.57 11.23 -3.53
CA GLY A 215 2.88 10.71 -3.15
C GLY A 215 3.70 10.35 -4.37
N HIS A 216 4.93 10.84 -4.48
CA HIS A 216 5.86 10.47 -5.53
C HIS A 216 6.79 9.35 -5.05
N LEU A 217 6.68 8.17 -5.68
CA LEU A 217 7.54 7.02 -5.36
C LEU A 217 8.91 7.13 -6.03
N ASP A 218 8.93 7.66 -7.25
CA ASP A 218 10.12 8.03 -8.01
C ASP A 218 9.80 9.21 -8.94
N SER A 219 10.76 9.63 -9.78
CA SER A 219 10.55 10.73 -10.74
C SER A 219 9.48 10.44 -11.80
N ALA A 220 9.14 9.16 -12.01
CA ALA A 220 8.29 8.70 -13.10
C ALA A 220 6.93 8.18 -12.63
N THR A 221 6.69 8.05 -11.31
CA THR A 221 5.52 7.34 -10.77
C THR A 221 4.95 8.03 -9.55
N ALA A 222 3.62 8.21 -9.54
CA ALA A 222 2.90 8.81 -8.44
C ALA A 222 1.74 7.93 -7.97
N VAL A 223 1.46 8.00 -6.67
CA VAL A 223 0.24 7.53 -6.04
C VAL A 223 -0.62 8.76 -5.75
N ARG A 224 -1.88 8.71 -6.18
CA ARG A 224 -2.90 9.71 -5.86
C ARG A 224 -3.98 9.06 -5.02
N VAL A 225 -4.47 9.78 -4.02
CA VAL A 225 -5.60 9.36 -3.18
C VAL A 225 -6.54 10.55 -3.05
N GLY A 226 -7.77 10.41 -3.53
CA GLY A 226 -8.76 11.49 -3.51
C GLY A 226 -9.20 11.86 -2.10
N ALA A 227 -9.48 10.87 -1.26
CA ALA A 227 -9.82 11.07 0.14
C ALA A 227 -9.23 9.95 1.01
N LEU A 228 -8.79 10.32 2.20
CA LEU A 228 -8.30 9.43 3.25
C LEU A 228 -8.96 9.84 4.56
N GLN A 229 -9.53 8.87 5.28
CA GLN A 229 -10.10 9.03 6.61
C GLN A 229 -9.54 7.92 7.49
N ALA A 230 -9.12 8.23 8.71
CA ALA A 230 -8.68 7.22 9.67
C ALA A 230 -9.17 7.57 11.07
N SER A 231 -9.72 6.57 11.76
CA SER A 231 -10.07 6.66 13.17
C SER A 231 -9.13 5.77 13.96
N LEU A 232 -8.38 6.37 14.88
CA LEU A 232 -7.53 5.61 15.79
C LEU A 232 -8.36 4.93 16.88
N THR A 233 -9.51 5.51 17.24
CA THR A 233 -10.40 4.95 18.25
C THR A 233 -11.10 3.72 17.73
N ASP A 234 -11.66 3.80 16.52
CA ASP A 234 -12.39 2.69 15.91
C ASP A 234 -11.45 1.72 15.18
N SER A 235 -10.15 2.04 15.12
CA SER A 235 -9.11 1.26 14.42
C SER A 235 -9.50 1.03 12.95
N THR A 236 -9.89 2.10 12.27
CA THR A 236 -10.34 2.06 10.87
C THR A 236 -9.54 3.00 9.98
N LEU A 237 -9.38 2.62 8.72
CA LEU A 237 -8.84 3.48 7.66
C LEU A 237 -9.69 3.31 6.40
N ASP A 238 -10.11 4.41 5.80
CA ASP A 238 -10.88 4.48 4.55
C ASP A 238 -10.13 5.37 3.55
N ALA A 239 -9.74 4.81 2.42
CA ALA A 239 -9.16 5.57 1.32
C ALA A 239 -10.05 5.44 0.08
N ARG A 240 -10.27 6.55 -0.65
CA ARG A 240 -11.11 6.60 -1.85
C ARG A 240 -10.40 7.27 -3.01
N GLY A 241 -10.70 6.81 -4.22
CA GLY A 241 -10.11 7.33 -5.46
C GLY A 241 -8.60 7.16 -5.50
N ILE A 242 -8.12 5.92 -5.31
CA ILE A 242 -6.70 5.60 -5.35
C ILE A 242 -6.29 5.39 -6.80
N ALA A 243 -5.22 6.03 -7.24
CA ALA A 243 -4.61 5.82 -8.55
C ALA A 243 -3.08 5.75 -8.44
N PHE A 244 -2.51 4.68 -8.96
CA PHE A 244 -1.08 4.50 -9.14
C PHE A 244 -0.80 4.37 -10.64
N ALA A 245 -0.05 5.33 -11.17
CA ALA A 245 0.31 5.35 -12.58
C ALA A 245 1.60 6.16 -12.80
N PRO A 246 2.28 5.96 -13.94
CA PRO A 246 3.34 6.88 -14.32
C PRO A 246 2.84 8.32 -14.44
N THR A 247 3.74 9.26 -14.17
CA THR A 247 3.48 10.71 -14.31
C THR A 247 3.52 11.18 -15.76
N VAL A 248 3.94 10.32 -16.69
CA VAL A 248 4.05 10.58 -18.13
C VAL A 248 3.08 9.69 -18.92
N SER A 249 2.82 10.05 -20.18
CA SER A 249 1.96 9.26 -21.07
C SER A 249 2.56 7.88 -21.38
N ASP A 250 1.73 6.91 -21.78
CA ASP A 250 2.17 5.53 -22.09
C ASP A 250 3.24 5.50 -23.18
N ALA A 251 3.08 6.36 -24.19
CA ALA A 251 4.05 6.52 -25.28
C ALA A 251 5.38 7.08 -24.76
N ALA A 252 5.35 8.13 -23.92
CA ALA A 252 6.55 8.70 -23.32
C ALA A 252 7.25 7.73 -22.35
N PHE A 253 6.47 6.97 -21.57
CA PHE A 253 6.98 5.91 -20.72
C PHE A 253 7.70 4.84 -21.56
N GLY A 254 7.06 4.33 -22.61
CA GLY A 254 7.65 3.31 -23.48
C GLY A 254 8.90 3.77 -24.23
N ARG A 255 8.97 5.05 -24.63
CA ARG A 255 10.17 5.64 -25.27
C ARG A 255 11.34 5.77 -24.31
N SER A 256 11.09 6.13 -23.06
CA SER A 256 12.17 6.32 -22.06
C SER A 256 12.79 5.01 -21.55
N GLN A 257 12.17 3.85 -21.81
CA GLN A 257 12.71 2.57 -21.37
C GLN A 257 13.76 2.01 -22.33
N ARG A 258 15.01 1.89 -21.86
CA ARG A 258 16.09 1.16 -22.56
C ARG A 258 15.83 -0.35 -22.63
N TYR A 259 15.26 -0.92 -21.55
CA TYR A 259 14.97 -2.35 -21.42
C TYR A 259 13.49 -2.60 -21.15
N ARG A 260 13.04 -3.83 -21.38
CA ARG A 260 11.66 -4.27 -21.12
C ARG A 260 11.24 -4.00 -19.68
N ARG A 261 10.32 -3.05 -19.51
CA ARG A 261 9.64 -2.74 -18.25
C ARG A 261 8.13 -2.74 -18.49
N GLY A 262 7.41 -3.52 -17.69
CA GLY A 262 5.96 -3.47 -17.71
C GLY A 262 5.48 -2.10 -17.24
N LEU A 263 4.56 -1.51 -18.00
CA LEU A 263 3.76 -0.37 -17.58
C LEU A 263 2.62 -0.93 -16.72
N ILE A 264 2.54 -0.50 -15.47
CA ILE A 264 1.51 -0.94 -14.53
C ILE A 264 0.72 0.30 -14.13
N LYS A 265 -0.59 0.24 -14.35
CA LYS A 265 -1.55 1.22 -13.84
C LYS A 265 -2.52 0.51 -12.93
N THR A 266 -2.76 1.08 -11.77
CA THR A 266 -3.69 0.53 -10.78
C THR A 266 -4.63 1.63 -10.35
N THR A 267 -5.94 1.37 -10.39
CA THR A 267 -6.94 2.22 -9.76
C THR A 267 -7.76 1.40 -8.78
N VAL A 268 -8.15 2.01 -7.66
CA VAL A 268 -9.04 1.39 -6.67
C VAL A 268 -10.07 2.42 -6.25
N GLY A 269 -11.35 2.06 -6.32
CA GLY A 269 -12.44 2.94 -5.91
C GLY A 269 -12.37 3.23 -4.40
N ARG A 270 -12.25 2.16 -3.59
CA ARG A 270 -12.18 2.25 -2.14
C ARG A 270 -11.26 1.18 -1.55
N ILE A 271 -10.46 1.57 -0.56
CA ILE A 271 -9.75 0.65 0.34
C ILE A 271 -10.27 0.90 1.75
N ALA A 272 -10.88 -0.11 2.36
CA ALA A 272 -11.37 -0.07 3.73
C ALA A 272 -10.56 -1.04 4.58
N VAL A 273 -9.99 -0.55 5.69
CA VAL A 273 -9.21 -1.34 6.63
C VAL A 273 -9.87 -1.30 8.00
N GLN A 274 -10.02 -2.46 8.63
CA GLN A 274 -10.63 -2.62 9.95
C GLN A 274 -9.67 -3.31 10.91
N GLY A 275 -9.69 -2.88 12.17
CA GLY A 275 -8.78 -3.36 13.21
C GLY A 275 -7.32 -3.01 12.89
N ILE A 276 -7.07 -1.87 12.24
CA ILE A 276 -5.72 -1.42 11.91
C ILE A 276 -5.03 -0.82 13.14
N ASP A 277 -3.79 -1.22 13.38
CA ASP A 277 -2.89 -0.50 14.28
C ASP A 277 -2.34 0.75 13.56
N VAL A 278 -3.16 1.81 13.55
CA VAL A 278 -2.82 3.08 12.88
C VAL A 278 -1.56 3.70 13.50
N GLY A 279 -1.36 3.53 14.81
CA GLY A 279 -0.18 4.00 15.52
C GLY A 279 1.10 3.38 14.95
N ALA A 280 1.17 2.04 14.91
CA ALA A 280 2.30 1.30 14.34
C ALA A 280 2.50 1.59 12.85
N PHE A 281 1.40 1.75 12.09
CA PHE A 281 1.46 2.07 10.67
C PHE A 281 2.11 3.44 10.41
N VAL A 282 1.67 4.49 11.11
CA VAL A 282 2.14 5.87 10.91
C VAL A 282 3.62 6.04 11.29
N ILE A 283 4.09 5.37 12.35
CA ILE A 283 5.49 5.43 12.79
C ILE A 283 6.41 4.45 12.03
N GLY A 284 5.86 3.71 11.05
CA GLY A 284 6.64 2.82 10.18
C GLY A 284 7.06 1.50 10.81
N GLN A 285 6.37 1.02 11.85
CA GLN A 285 6.62 -0.30 12.46
C GLN A 285 6.06 -1.46 11.63
N GLY A 286 5.12 -1.19 10.72
CA GLY A 286 4.52 -2.19 9.84
C GLY A 286 3.02 -2.01 9.68
N LEU A 287 2.39 -2.92 8.96
CA LEU A 287 0.94 -2.97 8.81
C LEU A 287 0.39 -4.14 9.60
N ARG A 288 -0.45 -3.86 10.61
CA ARG A 288 -1.24 -4.85 11.32
C ARG A 288 -2.72 -4.50 11.18
N ALA A 289 -3.52 -5.43 10.67
CA ALA A 289 -4.95 -5.23 10.49
C ALA A 289 -5.72 -6.54 10.55
N ARG A 290 -6.99 -6.51 10.93
CA ARG A 290 -7.87 -7.70 10.88
C ARG A 290 -8.39 -7.93 9.46
N ARG A 291 -8.84 -6.87 8.80
CA ARG A 291 -9.45 -6.98 7.47
C ARG A 291 -9.07 -5.80 6.59
N VAL A 292 -8.69 -6.09 5.36
CA VAL A 292 -8.51 -5.11 4.28
C VAL A 292 -9.47 -5.46 3.15
N GLU A 293 -10.26 -4.51 2.70
CA GLU A 293 -11.18 -4.68 1.59
C GLU A 293 -10.88 -3.65 0.50
N LEU A 294 -10.69 -4.14 -0.72
CA LEU A 294 -10.52 -3.32 -1.92
C LEU A 294 -11.79 -3.48 -2.76
N ASP A 295 -12.41 -2.37 -3.10
CA ASP A 295 -13.55 -2.35 -4.02
C ASP A 295 -13.19 -1.61 -5.31
N SER A 296 -13.66 -2.15 -6.43
CA SER A 296 -13.46 -1.58 -7.76
C SER A 296 -11.98 -1.46 -8.13
N LEU A 297 -11.20 -2.52 -7.87
CA LEU A 297 -9.80 -2.63 -8.29
C LEU A 297 -9.73 -2.80 -9.82
N ARG A 298 -8.99 -1.94 -10.52
CA ARG A 298 -8.59 -2.17 -11.91
C ARG A 298 -7.08 -2.17 -12.02
N LEU A 299 -6.52 -3.28 -12.48
CA LEU A 299 -5.09 -3.46 -12.71
C LEU A 299 -4.83 -3.62 -14.20
N ASP A 300 -4.19 -2.64 -14.82
CA ASP A 300 -3.80 -2.66 -16.22
C ASP A 300 -2.29 -2.82 -16.35
N ILE A 301 -1.86 -3.96 -16.91
CA ILE A 301 -0.47 -4.34 -17.06
C ILE A 301 -0.16 -4.42 -18.55
N MET A 302 0.69 -3.54 -19.04
CA MET A 302 1.20 -3.58 -20.41
C MET A 302 2.68 -3.99 -20.44
N SER A 303 3.00 -4.99 -21.25
CA SER A 303 4.36 -5.50 -21.46
C SER A 303 4.78 -5.28 -22.92
N ASP A 304 5.72 -4.35 -23.16
CA ASP A 304 6.32 -4.16 -24.48
C ASP A 304 7.51 -5.10 -24.67
N ARG A 305 7.31 -6.16 -25.46
CA ARG A 305 8.32 -7.19 -25.70
C ARG A 305 9.30 -6.84 -26.82
N ARG A 306 9.09 -5.74 -27.56
CA ARG A 306 10.02 -5.26 -28.61
C ARG A 306 11.36 -4.80 -28.03
N ARG A 307 11.37 -4.44 -26.74
CA ARG A 307 12.59 -4.11 -25.99
C ARG A 307 13.28 -5.37 -25.48
N ALA A 308 14.61 -5.36 -25.48
CA ALA A 308 15.44 -6.40 -24.89
C ALA A 308 15.20 -6.53 -23.38
N SER A 309 15.42 -7.73 -22.84
CA SER A 309 15.41 -7.93 -21.39
C SER A 309 16.58 -7.18 -20.73
N ASN A 310 16.41 -6.76 -19.47
CA ASN A 310 17.52 -6.21 -18.70
C ASN A 310 18.34 -7.37 -18.11
N PRO A 311 19.61 -7.57 -18.52
CA PRO A 311 20.43 -8.67 -18.02
C PRO A 311 20.79 -8.55 -16.54
N GLN A 312 20.80 -7.34 -15.98
CA GLN A 312 21.16 -7.07 -14.58
C GLN A 312 19.95 -7.09 -13.63
N ARG A 313 18.77 -7.54 -14.09
CA ARG A 313 17.54 -7.48 -13.31
C ARG A 313 17.53 -8.55 -12.22
N GLU A 314 17.40 -8.15 -10.96
CA GLU A 314 17.29 -9.08 -9.85
C GLU A 314 15.99 -9.92 -9.89
N ARG A 315 16.07 -11.18 -9.43
CA ARG A 315 14.95 -12.12 -9.28
C ARG A 315 14.04 -11.82 -8.07
N ARG A 316 13.61 -10.57 -7.89
CA ARG A 316 12.73 -10.17 -6.74
C ARG A 316 11.25 -10.01 -7.10
N ARG A 317 10.80 -10.65 -8.19
CA ARG A 317 9.45 -10.49 -8.77
C ARG A 317 8.44 -11.58 -8.37
N THR A 318 8.66 -12.16 -7.22
CA THR A 318 7.83 -13.22 -6.67
C THR A 318 7.01 -12.65 -5.50
N PRO A 319 5.94 -13.33 -5.05
CA PRO A 319 5.19 -12.90 -3.87
C PRO A 319 6.10 -12.67 -2.65
N GLN A 320 7.04 -13.59 -2.39
CA GLN A 320 8.05 -13.47 -1.33
C GLN A 320 8.97 -12.27 -1.55
N GLY A 321 9.42 -12.06 -2.78
CA GLY A 321 10.28 -10.93 -3.12
C GLY A 321 9.57 -9.59 -2.95
N TRP A 322 8.30 -9.50 -3.36
CA TRP A 322 7.50 -8.28 -3.22
C TRP A 322 7.25 -7.91 -1.77
N ILE A 323 6.80 -8.87 -0.96
CA ILE A 323 6.51 -8.60 0.45
C ILE A 323 7.79 -8.29 1.24
N ALA A 324 8.90 -9.00 0.99
CA ALA A 324 10.18 -8.73 1.61
C ALA A 324 10.76 -7.35 1.25
N ASN A 325 10.52 -6.87 0.01
CA ASN A 325 10.97 -5.55 -0.44
C ASN A 325 10.23 -4.38 0.25
N LEU A 326 9.12 -4.65 0.94
CA LEU A 326 8.49 -3.64 1.79
C LEU A 326 9.41 -3.22 2.93
N GLY A 327 10.32 -4.10 3.39
CA GLY A 327 11.21 -3.84 4.52
C GLY A 327 10.44 -3.56 5.82
N ARG A 328 9.24 -4.17 5.95
CA ARG A 328 8.25 -3.92 7.00
C ARG A 328 7.50 -5.21 7.32
N THR A 329 7.16 -5.42 8.59
CA THR A 329 6.25 -6.51 8.99
C THR A 329 4.84 -6.21 8.49
N VAL A 330 4.18 -7.23 7.94
CA VAL A 330 2.78 -7.17 7.49
C VAL A 330 2.03 -8.35 8.11
N SER A 331 0.97 -8.07 8.85
CA SER A 331 0.08 -9.09 9.40
C SER A 331 -1.36 -8.67 9.18
N VAL A 332 -2.03 -9.32 8.24
CA VAL A 332 -3.43 -9.11 7.93
C VAL A 332 -4.18 -10.43 7.92
N ASP A 333 -5.24 -10.56 8.73
CA ASP A 333 -5.96 -11.84 8.81
C ASP A 333 -6.69 -12.15 7.50
N SER A 334 -7.34 -11.14 6.90
CA SER A 334 -8.04 -11.29 5.63
C SER A 334 -7.93 -10.07 4.70
N VAL A 335 -7.74 -10.34 3.41
CA VAL A 335 -7.81 -9.34 2.33
C VAL A 335 -8.88 -9.77 1.34
N LEU A 336 -9.81 -8.86 1.03
CA LEU A 336 -10.88 -9.09 0.08
C LEU A 336 -10.78 -8.12 -1.08
N ILE A 337 -11.05 -8.59 -2.30
CA ILE A 337 -11.20 -7.76 -3.49
C ILE A 337 -12.58 -8.01 -4.07
N ARG A 338 -13.35 -6.94 -4.27
CA ARG A 338 -14.69 -6.95 -4.88
C ARG A 338 -14.69 -6.09 -6.13
N HIS A 339 -15.54 -6.48 -7.10
CA HIS A 339 -15.72 -5.78 -8.38
C HIS A 339 -14.40 -5.48 -9.09
N GLY A 340 -13.43 -6.41 -9.00
CA GLY A 340 -12.12 -6.21 -9.56
C GLY A 340 -12.05 -6.50 -11.05
N GLU A 341 -10.97 -6.07 -11.69
CA GLU A 341 -10.62 -6.39 -13.05
C GLU A 341 -9.10 -6.36 -13.24
N ILE A 342 -8.58 -7.33 -14.00
CA ILE A 342 -7.19 -7.32 -14.46
C ILE A 342 -7.19 -7.34 -15.99
N VAL A 343 -6.47 -6.40 -16.60
CA VAL A 343 -6.25 -6.33 -18.04
C VAL A 343 -4.76 -6.50 -18.30
N TYR A 344 -4.38 -7.63 -18.88
CA TYR A 344 -3.02 -7.87 -19.33
C TYR A 344 -2.89 -7.59 -20.83
N ARG A 345 -1.87 -6.82 -21.20
CA ARG A 345 -1.60 -6.42 -22.57
C ARG A 345 -0.16 -6.75 -22.94
N GLU A 346 0.05 -7.39 -24.09
CA GLU A 346 1.38 -7.72 -24.59
C GLU A 346 1.57 -7.23 -26.03
N ARG A 347 2.64 -6.47 -26.27
CA ARG A 347 3.02 -6.00 -27.61
C ARG A 347 4.29 -6.69 -28.09
N ARG A 348 4.32 -7.13 -29.36
CA ARG A 348 5.44 -7.86 -29.99
C ARG A 348 5.73 -7.39 -31.41
N GLY A 349 6.96 -7.64 -31.87
CA GLY A 349 7.39 -7.44 -33.25
C GLY A 349 6.98 -6.07 -33.82
N ASP A 350 6.50 -6.07 -35.05
CA ASP A 350 5.98 -4.88 -35.73
C ASP A 350 4.46 -4.73 -35.55
N HIS A 351 3.84 -5.43 -34.60
CA HIS A 351 2.40 -5.30 -34.36
C HIS A 351 2.07 -3.92 -33.76
N ASP A 352 1.15 -3.21 -34.41
CA ASP A 352 0.64 -1.93 -33.93
C ASP A 352 -0.25 -2.07 -32.70
N GLN A 353 -1.01 -3.16 -32.62
CA GLN A 353 -1.89 -3.48 -31.50
C GLN A 353 -1.25 -4.46 -30.51
N ALA A 354 -1.66 -4.37 -29.25
CA ALA A 354 -1.26 -5.31 -28.22
C ALA A 354 -2.33 -6.39 -28.08
N GLY A 355 -1.91 -7.65 -27.91
CA GLY A 355 -2.83 -8.72 -27.52
C GLY A 355 -3.34 -8.46 -26.11
N VAL A 356 -4.65 -8.64 -25.89
CA VAL A 356 -5.31 -8.32 -24.62
C VAL A 356 -5.93 -9.57 -24.00
N LEU A 357 -5.67 -9.76 -22.71
CA LEU A 357 -6.30 -10.79 -21.87
C LEU A 357 -6.98 -10.13 -20.67
N THR A 358 -8.30 -10.24 -20.61
CA THR A 358 -9.11 -9.63 -19.56
C THR A 358 -9.59 -10.66 -18.55
N PHE A 359 -9.44 -10.38 -17.27
CA PHE A 359 -10.01 -11.11 -16.15
C PHE A 359 -11.02 -10.18 -15.48
N ALA A 360 -12.27 -10.23 -15.95
CA ALA A 360 -13.35 -9.37 -15.48
C ALA A 360 -14.05 -9.95 -14.26
N ARG A 361 -14.81 -9.11 -13.55
CA ARG A 361 -15.63 -9.55 -12.39
C ARG A 361 -14.78 -10.33 -11.37
N LEU A 362 -13.57 -9.85 -11.11
CA LEU A 362 -12.62 -10.47 -10.20
C LEU A 362 -13.11 -10.36 -8.76
N GLY A 363 -13.25 -11.49 -8.10
CA GLY A 363 -13.38 -11.61 -6.65
C GLY A 363 -12.17 -12.31 -6.06
N VAL A 364 -11.61 -11.80 -4.96
CA VAL A 364 -10.48 -12.44 -4.26
C VAL A 364 -10.74 -12.47 -2.76
N VAL A 365 -10.39 -13.58 -2.13
CA VAL A 365 -10.25 -13.73 -0.69
C VAL A 365 -8.87 -14.29 -0.40
N ALA A 366 -8.03 -13.52 0.26
CA ALA A 366 -6.76 -13.97 0.80
C ALA A 366 -6.85 -14.01 2.33
N VAL A 367 -6.35 -15.08 2.95
CA VAL A 367 -6.30 -15.23 4.41
C VAL A 367 -4.88 -15.54 4.85
N ASN A 368 -4.59 -15.21 6.10
CA ASN A 368 -3.28 -15.41 6.72
C ASN A 368 -2.15 -14.68 5.95
N VAL A 369 -2.36 -13.39 5.66
CA VAL A 369 -1.37 -12.55 4.97
C VAL A 369 -0.33 -12.08 5.99
N ARG A 370 0.64 -12.94 6.28
CA ARG A 370 1.67 -12.69 7.30
C ARG A 370 3.09 -12.73 6.72
N HIS A 371 3.83 -11.67 6.96
CA HIS A 371 5.24 -11.49 6.63
C HIS A 371 5.93 -10.79 7.80
N PHE A 372 7.00 -11.36 8.31
CA PHE A 372 7.80 -10.76 9.38
C PHE A 372 9.22 -10.53 8.90
N ILE A 373 9.76 -9.34 9.15
CA ILE A 373 11.12 -8.99 8.71
C ILE A 373 12.11 -10.01 9.29
N GLY A 374 12.98 -10.56 8.44
CA GLY A 374 14.01 -11.52 8.84
C GLY A 374 13.50 -12.94 9.06
N ARG A 375 12.19 -13.18 9.12
CA ARG A 375 11.63 -14.53 9.18
C ARG A 375 11.88 -15.26 7.86
N ARG A 376 12.33 -16.50 7.94
CA ARG A 376 12.62 -17.37 6.78
C ARG A 376 12.00 -18.74 7.01
N THR A 377 10.73 -18.91 6.67
CA THR A 377 9.99 -20.15 6.88
C THR A 377 9.00 -20.44 5.75
N SER A 378 8.79 -21.72 5.46
CA SER A 378 7.76 -22.20 4.54
C SER A 378 6.53 -22.80 5.24
N SER A 379 6.51 -22.83 6.59
CA SER A 379 5.42 -23.47 7.35
C SER A 379 4.17 -22.59 7.50
N ASP A 380 4.33 -21.26 7.44
CA ASP A 380 3.24 -20.30 7.55
C ASP A 380 2.86 -19.80 6.15
N SER A 381 1.68 -20.19 5.67
CA SER A 381 1.26 -19.93 4.30
C SER A 381 0.00 -19.07 4.23
N MET A 382 0.06 -18.07 3.35
CA MET A 382 -1.12 -17.35 2.88
C MET A 382 -1.92 -18.24 1.93
N SER A 383 -3.23 -18.29 2.12
CA SER A 383 -4.14 -18.94 1.16
C SER A 383 -4.91 -17.87 0.39
N VAL A 384 -5.01 -18.00 -0.93
CA VAL A 384 -5.72 -17.05 -1.80
C VAL A 384 -6.68 -17.82 -2.68
N SER A 385 -7.97 -17.48 -2.61
CA SER A 385 -9.01 -17.94 -3.53
C SER A 385 -9.45 -16.79 -4.41
N ALA A 386 -9.51 -17.01 -5.72
CA ALA A 386 -9.88 -16.00 -6.70
C ALA A 386 -10.86 -16.56 -7.73
N THR A 387 -11.84 -15.76 -8.11
CA THR A 387 -12.78 -16.03 -9.21
C THR A 387 -12.76 -14.88 -10.20
N ALA A 388 -12.84 -15.16 -11.49
CA ALA A 388 -12.90 -14.15 -12.55
C ALA A 388 -13.55 -14.70 -13.82
N HIS A 389 -14.05 -13.83 -14.69
CA HIS A 389 -14.51 -14.20 -16.03
C HIS A 389 -13.42 -13.87 -17.05
N LEU A 390 -12.78 -14.91 -17.58
CA LEU A 390 -11.74 -14.79 -18.59
C LEU A 390 -12.36 -14.37 -19.92
N GLN A 391 -11.84 -13.28 -20.50
CA GLN A 391 -12.38 -12.63 -21.69
C GLN A 391 -13.88 -12.33 -21.60
N ASN A 392 -14.39 -12.06 -20.39
CA ASN A 392 -15.82 -11.89 -20.09
C ASN A 392 -16.70 -13.14 -20.31
N VAL A 393 -16.13 -14.31 -20.61
CA VAL A 393 -16.87 -15.53 -20.93
C VAL A 393 -16.63 -16.63 -19.89
N GLY A 394 -15.46 -17.28 -19.93
CA GLY A 394 -15.21 -18.49 -19.14
C GLY A 394 -14.94 -18.18 -17.67
N LEU A 395 -15.69 -18.81 -16.76
CA LEU A 395 -15.47 -18.68 -15.31
C LEU A 395 -14.17 -19.37 -14.91
N LEU A 396 -13.21 -18.58 -14.44
CA LEU A 396 -11.93 -19.02 -13.91
C LEU A 396 -12.00 -19.03 -12.38
N ASN A 397 -11.71 -20.17 -11.76
CA ASN A 397 -11.54 -20.32 -10.32
C ASN A 397 -10.10 -20.73 -10.05
N VAL A 398 -9.39 -20.02 -9.16
CA VAL A 398 -8.00 -20.32 -8.83
C VAL A 398 -7.80 -20.26 -7.33
N HIS A 399 -6.99 -21.19 -6.82
CA HIS A 399 -6.54 -21.24 -5.45
C HIS A 399 -5.01 -21.28 -5.40
N PHE A 400 -4.41 -20.41 -4.61
CA PHE A 400 -2.97 -20.33 -4.36
C PHE A 400 -2.66 -20.61 -2.89
N VAL A 401 -1.55 -21.28 -2.64
CA VAL A 401 -0.93 -21.37 -1.31
C VAL A 401 0.48 -20.79 -1.43
N VAL A 402 0.76 -19.76 -0.64
CA VAL A 402 1.99 -18.97 -0.76
C VAL A 402 2.62 -18.80 0.62
N PRO A 403 3.73 -19.49 0.93
CA PRO A 403 4.56 -19.16 2.07
C PRO A 403 5.30 -17.84 1.80
N LEU A 404 4.79 -16.74 2.35
CA LEU A 404 5.31 -15.39 2.10
C LEU A 404 6.74 -15.18 2.62
N ASP A 405 7.13 -15.91 3.67
CA ASP A 405 8.46 -15.87 4.27
C ASP A 405 9.38 -16.99 3.79
N ALA A 406 9.01 -17.72 2.72
CA ALA A 406 9.88 -18.73 2.16
C ALA A 406 11.19 -18.08 1.65
N PRO A 407 12.36 -18.70 1.89
CA PRO A 407 13.65 -18.14 1.50
C PRO A 407 13.85 -18.08 -0.01
N ARG A 408 13.03 -18.80 -0.77
CA ARG A 408 13.07 -18.95 -2.22
C ARG A 408 11.64 -18.89 -2.77
N PHE A 409 11.51 -18.93 -4.09
CA PHE A 409 10.21 -18.86 -4.74
C PHE A 409 9.47 -20.19 -4.65
N ASP A 410 8.64 -20.32 -3.61
CA ASP A 410 7.83 -21.51 -3.37
C ASP A 410 6.34 -21.13 -3.34
N MET A 411 5.48 -21.92 -3.96
CA MET A 411 4.03 -21.74 -3.90
C MET A 411 3.35 -22.96 -4.49
N SER A 412 2.05 -23.14 -4.26
CA SER A 412 1.23 -24.03 -5.08
C SER A 412 0.06 -23.27 -5.68
N PHE A 413 -0.41 -23.74 -6.82
CA PHE A 413 -1.61 -23.21 -7.45
C PHE A 413 -2.42 -24.30 -8.11
N ARG A 414 -3.74 -24.15 -8.07
CA ARG A 414 -4.69 -25.01 -8.76
C ARG A 414 -5.87 -24.18 -9.24
N GLY A 415 -6.52 -24.62 -10.31
CA GLY A 415 -7.68 -23.90 -10.80
C GLY A 415 -8.46 -24.64 -11.87
N THR A 416 -9.61 -24.07 -12.20
CA THR A 416 -10.50 -24.52 -13.26
C THR A 416 -10.94 -23.34 -14.11
N LEU A 417 -11.03 -23.55 -15.42
CA LEU A 417 -11.70 -22.66 -16.37
C LEU A 417 -12.94 -23.38 -16.88
N GLY A 418 -14.09 -22.73 -16.78
CA GLY A 418 -15.38 -23.23 -17.28
C GLY A 418 -15.48 -23.16 -18.80
N ALA A 419 -16.64 -23.55 -19.32
CA ALA A 419 -16.88 -23.61 -20.75
C ALA A 419 -16.77 -22.23 -21.42
N MET A 420 -16.22 -22.20 -22.63
CA MET A 420 -16.15 -21.01 -23.47
C MET A 420 -15.77 -21.34 -24.92
N PRO A 421 -16.19 -20.52 -25.91
CA PRO A 421 -15.71 -20.67 -27.27
C PRO A 421 -14.21 -20.46 -27.34
N ALA A 422 -13.49 -21.37 -27.99
CA ALA A 422 -12.03 -21.28 -28.15
C ALA A 422 -11.61 -19.99 -28.86
N ALA A 423 -12.45 -19.49 -29.77
CA ALA A 423 -12.23 -18.23 -30.48
C ALA A 423 -12.10 -17.01 -29.55
N SER A 424 -12.60 -17.07 -28.32
CA SER A 424 -12.47 -15.99 -27.32
C SER A 424 -11.00 -15.68 -26.98
N PHE A 425 -10.08 -16.64 -27.15
CA PHE A 425 -8.64 -16.39 -26.96
C PHE A 425 -8.00 -15.59 -28.09
N ASN A 426 -8.65 -15.44 -29.25
CA ASN A 426 -8.07 -14.77 -30.41
C ASN A 426 -7.73 -13.30 -30.17
N VAL A 427 -8.41 -12.62 -29.23
CA VAL A 427 -8.09 -11.24 -28.82
C VAL A 427 -6.64 -11.11 -28.31
N PHE A 428 -6.13 -12.17 -27.69
CA PHE A 428 -4.74 -12.23 -27.23
C PHE A 428 -3.83 -12.92 -28.25
N ILE A 429 -4.26 -14.08 -28.77
CA ILE A 429 -3.41 -14.96 -29.57
C ILE A 429 -3.03 -14.34 -30.92
N ARG A 430 -3.95 -13.67 -31.61
CA ARG A 430 -3.69 -13.13 -32.97
C ARG A 430 -2.59 -12.07 -33.00
N GLU A 431 -2.42 -11.33 -31.90
CA GLU A 431 -1.44 -10.26 -31.77
C GLU A 431 -0.13 -10.73 -31.11
N THR A 432 -0.08 -11.97 -30.62
CA THR A 432 1.09 -12.51 -29.91
C THR A 432 1.69 -13.75 -30.56
N MET A 433 0.94 -14.41 -31.46
CA MET A 433 1.32 -15.64 -32.14
C MET A 433 0.80 -15.64 -33.60
N PRO A 434 1.48 -16.31 -34.55
CA PRO A 434 1.08 -16.36 -35.96
C PRO A 434 -0.06 -17.38 -36.21
N LEU A 435 -1.07 -17.40 -35.35
CA LEU A 435 -2.16 -18.37 -35.42
C LEU A 435 -3.51 -17.76 -35.01
N ARG A 436 -4.57 -18.41 -35.48
CA ARG A 436 -5.96 -18.08 -35.16
C ARG A 436 -6.73 -19.36 -34.86
N LEU A 437 -7.50 -19.35 -33.78
CA LEU A 437 -8.47 -20.40 -33.49
C LEU A 437 -9.73 -20.13 -34.33
N THR A 438 -10.04 -21.04 -35.25
CA THR A 438 -11.13 -20.87 -36.22
C THR A 438 -12.43 -21.51 -35.75
N ASN A 439 -12.34 -22.61 -35.02
CA ASN A 439 -13.46 -23.31 -34.41
C ASN A 439 -13.05 -23.97 -33.09
N GLY A 440 -14.03 -24.38 -32.30
CA GLY A 440 -13.88 -25.24 -31.14
C GLY A 440 -14.51 -24.67 -29.87
N GLU A 441 -14.98 -25.58 -29.02
CA GLU A 441 -15.60 -25.29 -27.74
C GLU A 441 -14.71 -25.84 -26.61
N VAL A 442 -14.28 -24.97 -25.70
CA VAL A 442 -13.64 -25.41 -24.45
C VAL A 442 -14.77 -25.85 -23.53
N VAL A 443 -14.78 -27.11 -23.12
CA VAL A 443 -15.73 -27.65 -22.14
C VAL A 443 -15.27 -27.32 -20.72
N GLY A 444 -13.95 -27.38 -20.51
CA GLY A 444 -13.33 -26.92 -19.27
C GLY A 444 -11.86 -27.27 -19.20
N ILE A 445 -11.09 -26.54 -18.40
CA ILE A 445 -9.67 -26.81 -18.19
C ILE A 445 -9.42 -26.91 -16.69
N SER A 446 -8.76 -27.97 -16.23
CA SER A 446 -8.26 -28.04 -14.86
C SER A 446 -6.74 -28.02 -14.86
N PHE A 447 -6.14 -27.37 -13.86
CA PHE A 447 -4.68 -27.35 -13.71
C PHE A 447 -4.29 -27.33 -12.24
N LYS A 448 -3.11 -27.88 -11.96
CA LYS A 448 -2.46 -27.82 -10.64
C LYS A 448 -0.96 -27.90 -10.80
N ALA A 449 -0.22 -27.14 -10.00
CA ALA A 449 1.22 -27.22 -9.93
C ALA A 449 1.77 -26.80 -8.56
N ASN A 450 2.92 -27.36 -8.21
CA ASN A 450 3.75 -26.95 -7.10
C ASN A 450 5.00 -26.27 -7.65
N VAL A 451 5.33 -25.12 -7.09
CA VAL A 451 6.54 -24.35 -7.39
C VAL A 451 7.51 -24.55 -6.24
N THR A 452 8.69 -25.06 -6.56
CA THR A 452 9.77 -25.25 -5.58
C THR A 452 11.02 -24.64 -6.15
N HIS A 453 11.62 -23.71 -5.42
CA HIS A 453 12.82 -22.99 -5.83
C HIS A 453 12.67 -22.32 -7.21
N GLY A 454 11.46 -21.87 -7.53
CA GLY A 454 11.09 -21.25 -8.80
C GLY A 454 10.83 -22.23 -9.95
N VAL A 455 10.81 -23.54 -9.71
CA VAL A 455 10.44 -24.53 -10.74
C VAL A 455 9.02 -25.02 -10.49
N ALA A 456 8.10 -24.73 -11.41
CA ALA A 456 6.74 -25.27 -11.42
C ALA A 456 6.75 -26.71 -11.96
N ASN A 457 6.14 -27.63 -11.23
CA ASN A 457 5.87 -29.01 -11.65
C ASN A 457 4.40 -29.34 -11.40
N GLY A 458 3.72 -29.92 -12.39
CA GLY A 458 2.29 -30.22 -12.27
C GLY A 458 1.65 -30.75 -13.55
N SER A 459 0.35 -30.57 -13.68
CA SER A 459 -0.41 -31.00 -14.85
C SER A 459 -1.55 -30.04 -15.20
N VAL A 460 -1.95 -30.07 -16.46
CA VAL A 460 -3.13 -29.40 -17.00
C VAL A 460 -3.93 -30.37 -17.86
N THR A 461 -5.23 -30.37 -17.68
CA THR A 461 -6.17 -31.28 -18.37
C THR A 461 -7.25 -30.43 -19.04
N PRO A 462 -7.08 -30.07 -20.33
CA PRO A 462 -8.10 -29.37 -21.08
C PRO A 462 -9.12 -30.35 -21.65
N ARG A 463 -10.40 -30.01 -21.61
CA ARG A 463 -11.49 -30.70 -22.30
C ARG A 463 -12.06 -29.76 -23.34
N TYR A 464 -12.14 -30.22 -24.59
CA TYR A 464 -12.61 -29.40 -25.69
C TYR A 464 -13.09 -30.26 -26.86
N ASN A 465 -13.92 -29.66 -27.70
CA ASN A 465 -14.48 -30.27 -28.91
C ASN A 465 -14.21 -29.38 -30.13
N ASP A 466 -14.07 -30.00 -31.31
CA ASP A 466 -14.03 -29.36 -32.63
C ASP A 466 -12.98 -28.25 -32.81
N LEU A 467 -11.86 -28.34 -32.10
CA LEU A 467 -10.78 -27.36 -32.14
C LEU A 467 -10.09 -27.35 -33.52
N SER A 468 -10.08 -26.19 -34.15
CA SER A 468 -9.45 -25.98 -35.47
C SER A 468 -8.61 -24.70 -35.49
N VAL A 469 -7.41 -24.76 -36.07
CA VAL A 469 -6.43 -23.65 -36.08
C VAL A 469 -6.03 -23.31 -37.52
N ALA A 470 -5.90 -22.01 -37.81
CA ALA A 470 -5.33 -21.50 -39.05
C ALA A 470 -4.06 -20.67 -38.78
N VAL A 471 -3.08 -20.76 -39.69
CA VAL A 471 -1.87 -19.92 -39.67
C VAL A 471 -2.19 -18.58 -40.32
N THR A 472 -1.72 -17.48 -39.71
CA THR A 472 -1.90 -16.14 -40.28
C THR A 472 -0.71 -15.79 -41.20
N ARG A 473 -0.99 -15.24 -42.40
CA ARG A 473 0.02 -14.88 -43.44
C ARG A 473 1.13 -13.92 -42.98
N ARG A 474 0.99 -13.25 -41.83
CA ARG A 474 1.93 -12.23 -41.31
C ARG A 474 3.17 -12.79 -40.60
N GLY A 475 3.36 -14.11 -40.53
CA GLY A 475 4.39 -14.76 -39.70
C GLY A 475 5.73 -15.11 -40.37
N SER A 476 5.95 -14.80 -41.65
CA SER A 476 7.11 -15.35 -42.40
C SER A 476 8.42 -14.55 -42.31
N THR A 477 8.44 -13.31 -41.79
CA THR A 477 9.64 -12.45 -41.87
C THR A 477 10.29 -12.07 -40.53
N GLY A 478 9.78 -12.57 -39.40
CA GLY A 478 10.21 -12.17 -38.05
C GLY A 478 10.89 -13.26 -37.21
N MET A 479 11.42 -14.33 -37.83
CA MET A 479 11.92 -15.52 -37.11
C MET A 479 13.31 -15.37 -36.45
N MET A 480 14.06 -14.28 -36.71
CA MET A 480 15.41 -14.08 -36.17
C MET A 480 15.51 -12.93 -35.15
N GLY A 481 14.72 -12.99 -34.09
CA GLY A 481 14.83 -12.09 -32.93
C GLY A 481 15.26 -12.86 -31.68
N GLY A 482 16.55 -12.85 -31.38
CA GLY A 482 17.16 -13.58 -30.26
C GLY A 482 16.66 -13.15 -28.87
N GLY A 483 16.59 -14.14 -27.96
CA GLY A 483 16.66 -13.93 -26.51
C GLY A 483 15.43 -13.30 -25.83
N GLY A 484 14.47 -14.12 -25.41
CA GLY A 484 13.40 -13.71 -24.50
C GLY A 484 12.69 -14.92 -23.89
N ILE A 485 11.72 -14.69 -23.02
CA ILE A 485 11.05 -15.72 -22.19
C ILE A 485 10.26 -16.79 -22.96
N LEU A 486 10.08 -16.59 -24.26
CA LEU A 486 9.59 -17.58 -25.23
C LEU A 486 10.68 -17.93 -26.24
N GLY A 487 11.96 -17.82 -25.89
CA GLY A 487 13.11 -18.12 -26.73
C GLY A 487 13.37 -19.62 -26.86
N GLY A 488 12.86 -20.41 -25.89
CA GLY A 488 12.67 -21.85 -26.08
C GLY A 488 11.55 -22.14 -27.08
N ALA A 489 10.51 -21.30 -27.10
CA ALA A 489 9.47 -21.41 -28.11
C ALA A 489 9.89 -20.84 -29.46
N ALA A 490 10.77 -19.85 -29.60
CA ALA A 490 11.20 -19.36 -30.92
C ALA A 490 12.10 -20.38 -31.65
N ARG A 491 13.03 -21.05 -30.94
CA ARG A 491 13.75 -22.21 -31.48
C ARG A 491 12.82 -23.39 -31.73
N GLY A 492 11.78 -23.53 -30.91
CA GLY A 492 10.70 -24.48 -31.14
C GLY A 492 9.73 -24.08 -32.26
N ILE A 493 9.55 -22.79 -32.60
CA ILE A 493 8.51 -22.25 -33.50
C ILE A 493 9.04 -21.98 -34.90
N ALA A 494 10.33 -21.71 -35.05
CA ALA A 494 11.00 -21.72 -36.34
C ALA A 494 10.90 -23.09 -37.03
N SER A 495 10.92 -24.19 -36.27
CA SER A 495 10.64 -25.54 -36.78
C SER A 495 9.15 -25.89 -36.88
N LEU A 496 8.23 -25.00 -36.48
CA LEU A 496 6.80 -25.33 -36.35
C LEU A 496 5.91 -24.95 -37.53
N ALA A 497 6.33 -24.12 -38.49
CA ALA A 497 5.43 -23.70 -39.57
C ALA A 497 4.81 -24.89 -40.36
N GLY A 498 5.47 -26.05 -40.41
CA GLY A 498 4.95 -27.27 -41.04
C GLY A 498 3.98 -28.12 -40.19
N ASN A 499 3.92 -27.96 -38.86
CA ASN A 499 3.24 -28.92 -37.96
C ASN A 499 1.95 -28.42 -37.28
N TRP A 500 1.62 -27.12 -37.34
CA TRP A 500 0.36 -26.61 -36.73
C TRP A 500 -0.92 -27.09 -37.46
N MET A 501 -0.79 -27.65 -38.67
CA MET A 501 -1.91 -28.31 -39.36
C MET A 501 -2.37 -29.60 -38.67
N LYS A 502 -1.61 -30.13 -37.70
CA LYS A 502 -1.93 -31.35 -36.95
C LYS A 502 -2.30 -31.02 -35.50
N VAL A 503 -3.44 -30.34 -35.31
CA VAL A 503 -4.08 -30.20 -34.00
C VAL A 503 -5.05 -31.36 -33.76
N ARG A 504 -5.23 -31.76 -32.51
CA ARG A 504 -6.32 -32.65 -32.11
C ARG A 504 -7.59 -31.81 -32.03
N ALA A 505 -8.65 -32.27 -32.69
CA ALA A 505 -9.95 -31.59 -32.66
C ALA A 505 -10.63 -31.75 -31.30
N ASN A 506 -10.45 -32.90 -30.64
CA ASN A 506 -11.15 -33.24 -29.40
C ASN A 506 -10.16 -33.70 -28.32
N ASN A 507 -10.51 -33.42 -27.07
CA ASN A 507 -9.94 -34.08 -25.90
C ASN A 507 -11.04 -34.33 -24.85
N PRO A 508 -11.42 -35.59 -24.59
CA PRO A 508 -10.86 -36.85 -25.12
C PRO A 508 -11.14 -37.06 -26.61
N ASN A 509 -10.41 -37.99 -27.24
CA ASN A 509 -10.51 -38.27 -28.69
C ASN A 509 -11.69 -39.17 -29.07
N SER A 510 -12.32 -39.82 -28.10
CA SER A 510 -13.51 -40.64 -28.26
C SER A 510 -14.38 -40.52 -27.02
N GLU A 511 -15.67 -40.80 -27.16
CA GLU A 511 -16.62 -40.84 -26.05
C GLU A 511 -16.20 -41.91 -25.02
N GLY A 512 -16.34 -41.61 -23.73
CA GLY A 512 -15.93 -42.49 -22.62
C GLY A 512 -14.43 -42.56 -22.33
N ALA A 513 -13.55 -42.04 -23.20
CA ALA A 513 -12.11 -42.05 -22.95
C ALA A 513 -11.68 -40.99 -21.91
N MET A 514 -10.60 -41.28 -21.16
CA MET A 514 -10.04 -40.30 -20.21
C MET A 514 -9.41 -39.12 -20.96
N PRO A 515 -9.66 -37.86 -20.53
CA PRO A 515 -9.02 -36.70 -21.12
C PRO A 515 -7.50 -36.74 -20.97
N ARG A 516 -6.78 -36.45 -22.06
CA ARG A 516 -5.31 -36.33 -22.03
C ARG A 516 -4.91 -35.14 -21.17
N SER A 517 -3.83 -35.33 -20.41
CA SER A 517 -3.23 -34.28 -19.58
C SER A 517 -1.84 -33.93 -20.09
N GLY A 518 -1.49 -32.66 -20.02
CA GLY A 518 -0.16 -32.15 -20.33
C GLY A 518 0.62 -31.88 -19.06
N THR A 519 1.93 -32.13 -19.11
CA THR A 519 2.83 -31.86 -17.99
C THR A 519 3.14 -30.37 -17.91
N ILE A 520 3.03 -29.80 -16.71
CA ILE A 520 3.54 -28.47 -16.39
C ILE A 520 4.97 -28.66 -15.89
N ARG A 521 5.94 -28.08 -16.60
CA ARG A 521 7.34 -27.99 -16.16
C ARG A 521 7.94 -26.68 -16.67
N HIS A 522 8.05 -25.68 -15.79
CA HIS A 522 8.55 -24.36 -16.17
C HIS A 522 9.39 -23.74 -15.07
N THR A 523 10.51 -23.11 -15.44
CA THR A 523 11.46 -22.50 -14.50
C THR A 523 11.36 -20.99 -14.55
N PHE A 524 11.13 -20.36 -13.40
CA PHE A 524 11.08 -18.92 -13.26
C PHE A 524 12.41 -18.27 -13.59
N THR A 525 12.39 -17.28 -14.48
CA THR A 525 13.57 -16.50 -14.88
C THR A 525 13.49 -15.06 -14.39
N SER A 526 14.64 -14.37 -14.29
CA SER A 526 14.71 -12.99 -13.77
C SER A 526 13.97 -11.95 -14.62
N ASP A 527 13.71 -12.28 -15.87
CA ASP A 527 12.98 -11.42 -16.80
C ASP A 527 11.47 -11.64 -16.78
N GLU A 528 10.99 -12.66 -16.07
CA GLU A 528 9.56 -12.95 -15.90
C GLU A 528 8.89 -12.08 -14.84
N THR A 529 7.63 -11.80 -15.10
CA THR A 529 6.67 -11.36 -14.08
C THR A 529 5.86 -12.58 -13.63
N LEU A 530 5.38 -12.60 -12.39
CA LEU A 530 4.55 -13.71 -11.88
C LEU A 530 3.37 -14.10 -12.83
N PRO A 531 2.59 -13.16 -13.41
CA PRO A 531 1.55 -13.54 -14.37
C PRO A 531 2.08 -14.25 -15.62
N ALA A 532 3.26 -13.86 -16.10
CA ALA A 532 3.88 -14.46 -17.28
C ALA A 532 4.37 -15.88 -16.98
N PHE A 533 4.94 -16.10 -15.79
CA PHE A 533 5.35 -17.41 -15.30
C PHE A 533 4.16 -18.37 -15.16
N LEU A 534 3.07 -17.91 -14.54
CA LEU A 534 1.83 -18.70 -14.39
C LEU A 534 1.24 -19.06 -15.77
N TRP A 535 1.17 -18.09 -16.68
CA TRP A 535 0.71 -18.33 -18.05
C TRP A 535 1.59 -19.35 -18.79
N ALA A 536 2.91 -19.18 -18.78
CA ALA A 536 3.85 -20.08 -19.46
C ALA A 536 3.74 -21.52 -18.95
N SER A 537 3.64 -21.67 -17.63
CA SER A 537 3.48 -22.95 -16.94
C SER A 537 2.26 -23.73 -17.45
N VAL A 538 1.10 -23.09 -17.53
CA VAL A 538 -0.14 -23.74 -17.99
C VAL A 538 -0.14 -23.93 -19.51
N ARG A 539 0.31 -22.92 -20.27
CA ARG A 539 0.32 -22.95 -21.74
C ARG A 539 1.12 -24.13 -22.29
N ASP A 540 2.30 -24.40 -21.77
CA ASP A 540 3.18 -25.42 -22.36
C ASP A 540 2.56 -26.82 -22.23
N GLY A 541 1.89 -27.10 -21.10
CA GLY A 541 1.09 -28.31 -20.94
C GLY A 541 -0.13 -28.34 -21.87
N LEU A 542 -0.83 -27.21 -22.07
CA LEU A 542 -1.95 -27.14 -23.02
C LEU A 542 -1.50 -27.46 -24.45
N LEU A 543 -0.40 -26.86 -24.89
CA LEU A 543 0.15 -27.08 -26.24
C LEU A 543 0.57 -28.53 -26.45
N ALA A 544 1.12 -29.20 -25.43
CA ALA A 544 1.45 -30.61 -25.50
C ALA A 544 0.22 -31.51 -25.73
N VAL A 545 -0.93 -31.15 -25.16
CA VAL A 545 -2.19 -31.90 -25.35
C VAL A 545 -2.83 -31.61 -26.71
N VAL A 546 -2.77 -30.37 -27.18
CA VAL A 546 -3.42 -29.94 -28.43
C VAL A 546 -2.66 -30.43 -29.67
N ARG A 547 -1.32 -30.52 -29.63
CA ARG A 547 -0.49 -30.94 -30.76
C ARG A 547 -0.56 -32.45 -30.96
N LYS A 548 -0.86 -32.91 -32.18
CA LYS A 548 -0.88 -34.34 -32.53
C LYS A 548 0.47 -35.02 -32.35
#